data_AF-H3AQV0-F1
#
_entry.id   AF-H3AQV0-F1
#
_cell.length_a   1.000
_cell.length_b   1.000
_cell.length_c   1.000
_cell.angle_alpha   90.00
_cell.angle_beta   90.00
_cell.angle_gamma   90.00
#
_symmetry.space_group_name_H-M   'P 1'
#
loop_
_entity.id
_entity.type
_entity.pdbx_description
1 polymer ?
#
loop_
_entity_poly.entity_id
_entity_poly.type
_entity_poly.pdbx_seq_one_letter_code
_entity_poly.pdbx_strand_id
1 'polypeptide(L)'
;IKKKKKKKKKKKKIQNFLSYTFNINPLCPFHLTLKSGTATGYDNVHPEFLKHLGLRARNWLLLFFNRIMHEGRIPSVWRRAKIIGLPKPSKDPQSAASYRPISLLSVCYKTPERLVLQRISPEIDSAL
;
A
#
# COMPACT_ATOMS: atom_id res chain seq x y z
N ILE A 1 -31.07 -19.96 9.52
CA ILE A 1 -31.14 -19.32 8.16
C ILE A 1 -30.75 -17.82 8.16
N LYS A 2 -31.23 -16.99 9.11
CA LYS A 2 -30.96 -15.54 9.19
C LYS A 2 -29.45 -15.16 9.35
N LYS A 3 -28.67 -15.90 10.15
CA LYS A 3 -27.20 -15.68 10.33
C LYS A 3 -26.39 -15.92 9.04
N LYS A 4 -26.72 -16.95 8.24
CA LYS A 4 -26.10 -17.21 6.93
C LYS A 4 -26.41 -16.09 5.92
N LYS A 5 -27.64 -15.55 5.92
CA LYS A 5 -28.04 -14.40 5.08
C LYS A 5 -27.30 -13.11 5.48
N LYS A 6 -27.11 -12.83 6.78
CA LYS A 6 -26.30 -11.70 7.28
C LYS A 6 -24.81 -11.82 6.90
N LYS A 7 -24.20 -13.01 7.08
CA LYS A 7 -22.81 -13.27 6.64
C LYS A 7 -22.63 -13.14 5.12
N LYS A 8 -23.58 -13.64 4.32
CA LYS A 8 -23.59 -13.47 2.85
C LYS A 8 -23.74 -11.99 2.44
N LYS A 9 -24.62 -11.22 3.09
CA LYS A 9 -24.76 -9.77 2.86
C LYS A 9 -23.48 -9.00 3.21
N LYS A 10 -22.83 -9.31 4.34
CA LYS A 10 -21.56 -8.68 4.76
C LYS A 10 -20.43 -8.99 3.76
N LYS A 11 -20.29 -10.25 3.32
CA LYS A 11 -19.34 -10.64 2.27
C LYS A 11 -19.60 -9.94 0.93
N LYS A 12 -20.86 -9.85 0.48
CA LYS A 12 -21.23 -9.11 -0.74
C LYS A 12 -20.92 -7.61 -0.66
N LYS A 13 -21.13 -7.01 0.52
CA LYS A 13 -20.83 -5.59 0.76
C LYS A 13 -19.31 -5.31 0.68
N ILE A 14 -18.49 -6.19 1.27
CA ILE A 14 -17.02 -6.08 1.22
C ILE A 14 -16.48 -6.32 -0.21
N GLN A 15 -17.03 -7.31 -0.93
CA GLN A 15 -16.62 -7.55 -2.32
C GLN A 15 -16.97 -6.38 -3.25
N ASN A 16 -18.14 -5.76 -3.09
CA ASN A 16 -18.53 -4.56 -3.85
C ASN A 16 -17.69 -3.32 -3.48
N PHE A 17 -17.14 -3.28 -2.27
CA PHE A 17 -16.36 -2.15 -1.78
C PHE A 17 -14.94 -2.10 -2.34
N LEU A 18 -14.30 -3.27 -2.45
CA LEU A 18 -12.95 -3.39 -3.05
C LEU A 18 -12.97 -3.38 -4.58
N SER A 19 -14.10 -3.72 -5.19
CA SER A 19 -14.25 -3.77 -6.66
C SER A 19 -14.43 -2.39 -7.30
N TYR A 20 -14.60 -1.31 -6.53
CA TYR A 20 -14.74 0.02 -7.09
C TYR A 20 -13.38 0.52 -7.59
N THR A 21 -13.28 0.85 -8.88
CA THR A 21 -12.07 1.45 -9.46
C THR A 21 -11.70 2.72 -8.69
N PHE A 22 -10.41 2.97 -8.47
CA PHE A 22 -9.95 4.30 -8.05
C PHE A 22 -10.41 5.30 -9.11
N ASN A 23 -11.25 6.25 -8.69
CA ASN A 23 -11.90 7.18 -9.61
C ASN A 23 -10.85 8.15 -10.17
N ILE A 24 -10.95 8.48 -11.46
CA ILE A 24 -10.03 9.35 -12.21
C ILE A 24 -10.24 10.83 -11.86
N ASN A 25 -10.82 11.13 -10.69
CA ASN A 25 -10.88 12.52 -10.26
C ASN A 25 -9.46 13.10 -10.28
N PRO A 26 -9.24 14.29 -10.88
CA PRO A 26 -7.91 14.85 -11.18
C PRO A 26 -7.06 15.15 -9.92
N LEU A 27 -7.58 14.79 -8.75
CA LEU A 27 -7.03 15.05 -7.42
C LEU A 27 -6.95 13.76 -6.58
N CYS A 28 -6.78 12.57 -7.16
CA CYS A 28 -6.47 11.40 -6.33
C CYS A 28 -5.12 11.67 -5.62
N PRO A 29 -5.10 11.95 -4.30
CA PRO A 29 -3.97 12.59 -3.64
C PRO A 29 -2.87 11.58 -3.30
N PHE A 30 -2.85 10.41 -3.96
CA PHE A 30 -1.95 9.31 -3.63
C PHE A 30 -0.48 9.79 -3.60
N HIS A 31 -0.11 10.64 -4.54
CA HIS A 31 1.21 11.25 -4.63
C HIS A 31 1.49 12.23 -3.46
N LEU A 32 0.49 12.97 -3.00
CA LEU A 32 0.60 13.93 -1.89
C LEU A 32 0.74 13.25 -0.53
N THR A 33 0.19 12.03 -0.36
CA THR A 33 0.28 11.30 0.92
C THR A 33 1.65 10.69 1.20
N LEU A 34 2.51 10.56 0.18
CA LEU A 34 3.84 9.95 0.36
C LEU A 34 4.71 10.86 1.24
N LYS A 35 5.51 10.27 2.14
CA LYS A 35 6.48 11.05 2.94
C LYS A 35 7.78 11.16 2.17
N SER A 36 8.29 12.38 2.01
CA SER A 36 9.60 12.62 1.38
C SER A 36 10.75 12.26 2.33
N GLY A 37 11.95 12.06 1.79
CA GLY A 37 13.16 11.76 2.56
C GLY A 37 13.13 10.39 3.23
N THR A 38 12.29 9.47 2.75
CA THR A 38 12.26 8.09 3.26
C THR A 38 13.10 7.16 2.39
N ALA A 39 13.66 6.13 3.01
CA ALA A 39 14.48 5.14 2.31
C ALA A 39 13.67 4.39 1.23
N THR A 40 14.35 4.05 0.14
CA THR A 40 13.78 3.31 -0.99
C THR A 40 13.60 1.83 -0.68
N GLY A 41 12.70 1.19 -1.43
CA GLY A 41 12.57 -0.26 -1.43
C GLY A 41 13.69 -0.93 -2.25
N TYR A 42 13.50 -2.23 -2.53
CA TYR A 42 14.43 -3.01 -3.34
C TYR A 42 14.63 -2.45 -4.76
N ASP A 43 13.63 -1.75 -5.30
CA ASP A 43 13.62 -1.16 -6.63
C ASP A 43 14.32 0.20 -6.74
N ASN A 44 14.84 0.73 -5.63
CA ASN A 44 15.49 2.04 -5.56
C ASN A 44 14.62 3.23 -6.04
N VAL A 45 13.29 3.07 -6.05
CA VAL A 45 12.37 4.15 -6.44
C VAL A 45 12.08 5.05 -5.25
N HIS A 46 12.47 6.32 -5.37
CA HIS A 46 12.25 7.34 -4.36
C HIS A 46 10.79 7.84 -4.34
N PRO A 47 10.21 8.13 -3.15
CA PRO A 47 8.87 8.73 -3.06
C PRO A 47 8.72 10.04 -3.85
N GLU A 48 9.79 10.81 -3.94
CA GLU A 48 9.88 12.06 -4.71
C GLU A 48 9.57 11.85 -6.19
N PHE A 49 9.90 10.69 -6.76
CA PHE A 49 9.61 10.40 -8.16
C PHE A 49 8.11 10.35 -8.39
N LEU A 50 7.35 9.72 -7.49
CA LEU A 50 5.89 9.65 -7.57
C LEU A 50 5.23 11.00 -7.28
N LYS A 51 5.81 11.80 -6.38
CA LYS A 51 5.33 13.17 -6.05
C LYS A 51 5.40 14.10 -7.25
N HIS A 52 6.52 14.10 -7.95
CA HIS A 52 6.81 15.04 -9.03
C HIS A 52 6.45 14.50 -10.42
N LEU A 53 5.68 13.39 -10.51
CA LEU A 53 5.18 12.91 -11.80
C LEU A 53 4.33 13.97 -12.50
N GLY A 54 4.52 14.13 -13.81
CA GLY A 54 3.60 14.88 -14.66
C GLY A 54 2.22 14.19 -14.78
N LEU A 55 1.20 14.95 -15.19
CA LEU A 55 -0.19 14.48 -15.29
C LEU A 55 -0.34 13.17 -16.08
N ARG A 56 0.36 13.05 -17.23
CA ARG A 56 0.33 11.85 -18.07
C ARG A 56 0.79 10.60 -17.31
N ALA A 57 1.90 10.71 -16.56
CA ALA A 57 2.44 9.60 -15.79
C ALA A 57 1.57 9.27 -14.58
N ARG A 58 0.98 10.28 -13.92
CA ARG A 58 0.00 10.08 -12.84
C ARG A 58 -1.23 9.30 -13.32
N ASN A 59 -1.78 9.68 -14.47
CA ASN A 59 -2.94 8.99 -15.07
C ASN A 59 -2.60 7.55 -15.44
N TRP A 60 -1.43 7.33 -16.05
CA TRP A 60 -0.97 5.99 -16.36
C TRP A 60 -0.84 5.13 -15.10
N LEU A 61 -0.24 5.66 -14.03
CA LEU A 61 -0.05 4.93 -12.78
C LEU A 61 -1.38 4.61 -12.09
N LEU A 62 -2.36 5.52 -12.15
CA LEU A 62 -3.71 5.27 -11.65
C LEU A 62 -4.41 4.14 -12.41
N LEU A 63 -4.35 4.16 -13.75
CA LEU A 63 -4.87 3.07 -14.58
C LEU A 63 -4.18 1.75 -14.26
N PHE A 64 -2.87 1.78 -14.03
CA PHE A 64 -2.10 0.62 -13.65
C PHE A 64 -2.53 0.06 -12.28
N PHE A 65 -2.70 0.91 -11.27
CA PHE A 65 -3.21 0.48 -9.96
C PHE A 65 -4.63 -0.08 -10.03
N ASN A 66 -5.49 0.51 -10.85
CA ASN A 66 -6.83 -0.04 -11.11
C ASN A 66 -6.76 -1.44 -11.71
N ARG A 67 -5.86 -1.66 -12.67
CA ARG A 67 -5.62 -3.00 -13.24
C ARG A 67 -5.12 -3.98 -12.17
N ILE A 68 -4.17 -3.59 -11.33
CA ILE A 68 -3.69 -4.43 -10.21
C ILE A 68 -4.84 -4.85 -9.31
N MET A 69 -5.73 -3.92 -8.94
CA MET A 69 -6.87 -4.21 -8.08
C MET A 69 -7.89 -5.15 -8.74
N HIS A 70 -8.13 -4.97 -10.03
CA HIS A 70 -9.05 -5.80 -10.80
C HIS A 70 -8.51 -7.22 -11.01
N GLU A 71 -7.23 -7.35 -11.37
CA GLU A 71 -6.62 -8.65 -11.68
C GLU A 71 -6.05 -9.38 -10.45
N GLY A 72 -5.84 -8.67 -9.34
CA GLY A 72 -5.15 -9.20 -8.16
C GLY A 72 -3.67 -9.51 -8.39
N ARG A 73 -3.06 -8.95 -9.44
CA ARG A 73 -1.68 -9.24 -9.85
C ARG A 73 -0.77 -8.05 -9.61
N ILE A 74 0.16 -8.20 -8.66
CA ILE A 74 1.19 -7.20 -8.36
C ILE A 74 2.49 -7.57 -9.12
N PRO A 75 3.27 -6.61 -9.64
CA PRO A 75 4.60 -6.88 -10.18
C PRO A 75 5.49 -7.61 -9.17
N SER A 76 6.23 -8.63 -9.63
CA SER A 76 7.12 -9.42 -8.75
C SER A 76 8.17 -8.57 -8.05
N VAL A 77 8.72 -7.58 -8.75
CA VAL A 77 9.70 -6.63 -8.20
C VAL A 77 9.14 -5.83 -7.02
N TRP A 78 7.86 -5.44 -7.07
CA TRP A 78 7.21 -4.67 -6.01
C TRP A 78 6.90 -5.51 -4.76
N ARG A 79 6.80 -6.84 -4.91
CA ARG A 79 6.65 -7.78 -3.79
C ARG A 79 7.96 -8.06 -3.04
N ARG A 80 9.11 -7.61 -3.56
CA ARG A 80 10.39 -7.76 -2.87
C ARG A 80 10.61 -6.65 -1.85
N ALA A 81 10.98 -7.04 -0.64
CA ALA A 81 11.38 -6.12 0.41
C ALA A 81 12.91 -6.10 0.56
N LYS A 82 13.47 -4.92 0.81
CA LYS A 82 14.85 -4.79 1.29
C LYS A 82 14.82 -4.83 2.82
N ILE A 83 15.46 -5.84 3.42
CA ILE A 83 15.51 -5.99 4.88
C ILE A 83 16.72 -5.24 5.42
N ILE A 84 16.50 -4.36 6.40
CA ILE A 84 17.55 -3.64 7.12
C ILE A 84 17.41 -3.94 8.61
N GLY A 85 18.49 -4.37 9.26
CA GLY A 85 18.53 -4.51 10.71
C GLY A 85 18.85 -3.19 11.38
N LEU A 86 17.94 -2.67 12.22
CA LEU A 86 18.24 -1.54 13.10
C LEU A 86 18.76 -2.03 14.45
N PRO A 87 19.89 -1.50 14.96
CA PRO A 87 20.42 -1.91 16.25
C PRO A 87 19.47 -1.53 17.39
N LYS A 88 19.28 -2.44 18.35
CA LYS A 88 18.62 -2.13 19.63
C LYS A 88 19.60 -1.33 20.49
N PRO A 89 19.14 -0.28 21.18
CA PRO A 89 19.98 0.44 22.13
C PRO A 89 20.45 -0.52 23.23
N SER A 90 21.69 -0.34 23.69
CA SER A 90 22.27 -1.06 24.83
C SER A 90 22.33 -2.60 24.66
N LYS A 91 22.44 -3.09 23.43
CA LYS A 91 22.65 -4.50 23.11
C LYS A 91 23.94 -4.69 22.32
N ASP A 92 24.55 -5.86 22.46
CA ASP A 92 25.81 -6.21 21.80
C ASP A 92 25.64 -6.22 20.26
N PRO A 93 26.34 -5.36 19.51
CA PRO A 93 26.24 -5.30 18.04
C PRO A 93 26.72 -6.57 17.32
N GLN A 94 27.50 -7.44 17.98
CA GLN A 94 27.97 -8.69 17.36
C GLN A 94 26.88 -9.77 17.35
N SER A 95 25.82 -9.62 18.14
CA SER A 95 24.71 -10.57 18.18
C SER A 95 23.60 -10.20 17.19
N ALA A 96 23.22 -11.13 16.32
CA ALA A 96 22.10 -10.96 15.40
C ALA A 96 20.77 -10.65 16.13
N ALA A 97 20.59 -11.18 17.35
CA ALA A 97 19.41 -10.91 18.18
C ALA A 97 19.31 -9.45 18.65
N SER A 98 20.40 -8.69 18.57
CA SER A 98 20.46 -7.27 18.92
C SER A 98 19.85 -6.35 17.88
N TYR A 99 19.41 -6.85 16.73
CA TYR A 99 18.81 -6.04 15.68
C TYR A 99 17.28 -6.21 15.62
N ARG A 100 16.61 -5.20 15.06
CA ARG A 100 15.18 -5.20 14.69
C ARG A 100 15.10 -5.15 13.17
N PRO A 101 14.58 -6.19 12.49
CA PRO A 101 14.43 -6.14 11.05
C PRO A 101 13.33 -5.14 10.66
N ILE A 102 13.63 -4.28 9.68
CA ILE A 102 12.66 -3.43 9.00
C ILE A 102 12.61 -3.83 7.54
N SER A 103 11.39 -3.97 7.03
CA SER A 103 11.13 -4.23 5.61
C SER A 103 10.90 -2.92 4.86
N LEU A 104 11.82 -2.57 3.97
CA LEU A 104 11.64 -1.46 3.03
C LEU A 104 11.00 -1.98 1.75
N LEU A 105 9.70 -1.71 1.62
CA LEU A 105 8.91 -2.01 0.42
C LEU A 105 9.02 -0.88 -0.62
N SER A 106 8.86 -1.25 -1.89
CA SER A 106 8.73 -0.30 -3.02
C SER A 106 7.68 0.75 -2.72
N VAL A 107 7.96 2.02 -3.06
CA VAL A 107 6.96 3.07 -2.92
C VAL A 107 5.75 2.82 -3.83
N CYS A 108 5.98 2.25 -5.01
CA CYS A 108 4.92 1.86 -5.94
C CYS A 108 4.03 0.73 -5.38
N TYR A 109 4.57 -0.12 -4.51
CA TYR A 109 3.78 -1.11 -3.76
C TYR A 109 2.93 -0.46 -2.66
N LYS A 110 3.53 0.45 -1.88
CA LYS A 110 2.88 1.14 -0.76
C LYS A 110 1.74 2.06 -1.21
N THR A 111 1.81 2.61 -2.42
CA THR A 111 0.80 3.55 -2.93
C THR A 111 -0.61 2.94 -3.04
N PRO A 112 -0.85 1.85 -3.79
CA PRO A 112 -2.16 1.20 -3.85
C PRO A 112 -2.57 0.60 -2.50
N GLU A 113 -1.63 0.12 -1.68
CA GLU A 113 -1.89 -0.34 -0.31
C GLU A 113 -2.56 0.76 0.54
N ARG A 114 -2.01 1.98 0.51
CA ARG A 114 -2.58 3.14 1.21
C ARG A 114 -3.96 3.52 0.70
N LEU A 115 -4.18 3.44 -0.61
CA LEU A 115 -5.51 3.71 -1.18
C LEU A 115 -6.54 2.70 -0.69
N VAL A 116 -6.16 1.42 -0.58
CA VAL A 116 -7.01 0.38 0.00
C VAL A 116 -7.23 0.64 1.49
N LEU A 117 -6.18 0.98 2.24
CA LEU A 117 -6.29 1.31 3.66
C LEU A 117 -7.26 2.48 3.89
N GLN A 118 -7.12 3.59 3.17
CA GLN A 118 -8.02 4.75 3.27
C GLN A 118 -9.50 4.40 3.05
N ARG A 119 -9.76 3.42 2.18
CA ARG A 119 -11.12 2.92 1.97
C ARG A 119 -11.60 2.09 3.15
N ILE A 120 -10.78 1.14 3.62
CA ILE A 120 -11.21 0.16 4.62
C ILE A 120 -11.25 0.75 6.04
N SER A 121 -10.36 1.71 6.36
CA SER A 121 -10.22 2.27 7.72
C SER A 121 -11.54 2.75 8.33
N PRO A 122 -12.38 3.59 7.68
CA PRO A 122 -13.62 4.05 8.29
C PRO A 122 -14.59 2.92 8.68
N GLU A 123 -14.65 1.85 7.87
CA GLU A 123 -15.51 0.70 8.15
C GLU A 123 -14.95 -0.16 9.30
N ILE A 124 -13.63 -0.25 9.44
CA ILE A 124 -12.99 -0.92 10.57
C ILE A 124 -13.16 -0.11 11.86
N ASP A 125 -12.87 1.18 11.80
CA ASP A 125 -12.91 2.07 12.96
C ASP A 125 -14.34 2.21 13.51
N SER A 126 -15.35 2.21 12.64
CA SER A 126 -16.76 2.19 13.06
C SER A 126 -17.21 0.88 13.73
N ALA A 127 -16.42 -0.19 13.60
CA ALA A 127 -16.71 -1.52 14.12
C ALA A 127 -15.92 -1.87 15.40
N LEU A 128 -14.99 -1.00 15.81
CA LEU A 128 -14.24 -1.04 17.06
C LEU A 128 -14.91 -0.15 18.11
#